data_AF-A0A6A5VY70-F1
#
_entry.id   AF-A0A6A5VY70-F1
#
_cell.length_a   1.000
_cell.length_b   1.000
_cell.length_c   1.000
_cell.angle_alpha   90.00
_cell.angle_beta   90.00
_cell.angle_gamma   90.00
#
_symmetry.space_group_name_H-M   'P 1'
#
loop_
_entity.id
_entity.type
_entity.pdbx_description
1 polymer ?
#
loop_
_entity_poly.entity_id
_entity_poly.type
_entity_poly.pdbx_seq_one_letter_code
_entity_poly.pdbx_strand_id
1 'polypeptide(L)'
;MQTKAIIASLILAATSIHAAPALEARQVTSVPLNIYEGAGCNSGPVISTTNVPTDGSCFPVSPIISGNTDSARIDLAGSLPRGCTLTLFNTPNCNPSGNNVPITGTGQCRTFGTGNPISNFIQGARTSGTCT
;
A
#
# COMPACT_ATOMS: atom_id res chain seq x y z
N MET A 1 16.88 -60.07 -56.68
CA MET A 1 16.30 -58.72 -56.87
C MET A 1 15.64 -58.31 -55.56
N GLN A 2 16.18 -57.24 -54.98
CA GLN A 2 15.79 -56.58 -53.72
C GLN A 2 14.54 -55.73 -53.94
N THR A 3 13.53 -55.83 -53.06
CA THR A 3 12.73 -54.68 -52.60
C THR A 3 11.97 -55.08 -51.33
N LYS A 4 12.26 -54.47 -50.18
CA LYS A 4 11.27 -54.21 -49.12
C LYS A 4 11.67 -52.93 -48.39
N ALA A 5 10.97 -51.85 -48.70
CA ALA A 5 10.98 -50.63 -47.92
C ALA A 5 10.08 -50.84 -46.68
N ILE A 6 10.57 -50.47 -45.50
CA ILE A 6 9.74 -50.26 -44.32
C ILE A 6 10.21 -48.96 -43.67
N ILE A 7 9.40 -47.92 -43.83
CA ILE A 7 9.48 -46.66 -43.09
C ILE A 7 8.45 -46.78 -41.97
N ALA A 8 8.88 -46.61 -40.72
CA ALA A 8 7.96 -46.43 -39.59
C ALA A 8 8.55 -45.37 -38.65
N SER A 9 7.93 -44.19 -38.72
CA SER A 9 8.27 -42.97 -38.00
C SER A 9 7.99 -43.11 -36.49
N LEU A 10 9.00 -42.89 -35.64
CA LEU A 10 8.79 -42.67 -34.22
C LEU A 10 8.58 -41.17 -33.96
N ILE A 11 7.35 -40.80 -33.65
CA ILE A 11 6.97 -39.47 -33.15
C ILE A 11 7.33 -39.43 -31.67
N LEU A 12 8.38 -38.69 -31.30
CA LEU A 12 8.62 -38.35 -29.89
C LEU A 12 7.57 -37.33 -29.47
N ALA A 13 6.70 -37.73 -28.53
CA ALA A 13 5.79 -36.82 -27.84
C ALA A 13 6.61 -35.84 -26.99
N ALA A 14 6.69 -34.58 -27.43
CA ALA A 14 7.16 -33.49 -26.59
C ALA A 14 6.11 -33.28 -25.49
N THR A 15 6.40 -33.75 -24.27
CA THR A 15 5.65 -33.37 -23.08
C THR A 15 5.89 -31.88 -22.86
N SER A 16 4.95 -31.06 -23.32
CA SER A 16 4.93 -29.64 -22.97
C SER A 16 4.66 -29.55 -21.47
N ILE A 17 5.73 -29.36 -20.71
CA ILE A 17 5.63 -28.92 -19.32
C ILE A 17 5.07 -27.50 -19.39
N HIS A 18 3.75 -27.36 -19.47
CA HIS A 18 3.10 -26.11 -19.14
C HIS A 18 3.30 -25.95 -17.63
N ALA A 19 4.44 -25.36 -17.25
CA ALA A 19 4.56 -24.75 -15.95
C ALA A 19 3.43 -23.72 -15.88
N ALA A 20 2.36 -24.06 -15.17
CA ALA A 20 1.34 -23.08 -14.83
C ALA A 20 2.08 -21.88 -14.23
N PRO A 21 1.79 -20.64 -14.66
CA PRO A 21 2.40 -19.48 -14.05
C PRO A 21 2.15 -19.59 -12.56
N ALA A 22 3.23 -19.65 -11.78
CA ALA A 22 3.11 -19.54 -10.34
C ALA A 22 2.33 -18.25 -10.08
N LEU A 23 1.26 -18.34 -9.30
CA LEU A 23 0.60 -17.18 -8.75
C LEU A 23 1.64 -16.46 -7.89
N GLU A 24 2.45 -15.59 -8.50
CA GLU A 24 3.24 -14.61 -7.78
C GLU A 24 2.24 -13.83 -6.94
N ALA A 25 2.40 -13.92 -5.62
CA ALA A 25 1.62 -13.11 -4.70
C ALA A 25 1.76 -11.66 -5.16
N ARG A 26 0.63 -11.07 -5.56
CA ARG A 26 0.57 -9.72 -6.11
C ARG A 26 1.20 -8.79 -5.07
N GLN A 27 2.44 -8.36 -5.31
CA GLN A 27 3.19 -7.53 -4.36
C GLN A 27 2.37 -6.29 -4.04
N VAL A 28 2.19 -5.99 -2.75
CA VAL A 28 1.53 -4.76 -2.32
C VAL A 28 2.49 -3.62 -2.62
N THR A 29 2.28 -2.93 -3.75
CA THR A 29 3.12 -1.80 -4.16
C THR A 29 2.70 -0.48 -3.51
N SER A 30 1.53 -0.46 -2.87
CA SER A 30 1.02 0.71 -2.16
C SER A 30 -0.01 0.35 -1.10
N VAL A 31 -0.12 1.20 -0.08
CA VAL A 31 -1.09 1.09 1.02
C VAL A 31 -2.17 2.16 0.82
N PRO A 32 -3.46 1.80 0.70
CA PRO A 32 -4.55 2.75 0.57
C PRO A 32 -4.81 3.42 1.93
N LEU A 33 -4.52 4.71 2.01
CA LEU A 33 -4.73 5.55 3.17
C LEU A 33 -5.97 6.41 2.96
N ASN A 34 -7.01 6.17 3.78
CA ASN A 34 -8.20 7.00 3.81
C ASN A 34 -8.00 8.16 4.78
N ILE A 35 -8.28 9.37 4.32
CA ILE A 35 -8.23 10.61 5.08
C ILE A 35 -9.66 11.03 5.37
N TYR A 36 -9.89 11.49 6.60
CA TYR A 36 -11.20 11.87 7.11
C TYR A 36 -11.18 13.33 7.53
N GLU A 37 -12.37 13.92 7.60
CA GLU A 37 -12.59 15.25 8.14
C GLU A 37 -13.21 15.15 9.56
N GLY A 38 -12.74 15.99 10.49
CA GLY A 38 -13.42 16.24 11.76
C GLY A 38 -12.91 15.40 12.95
N ALA A 39 -13.81 14.90 13.80
CA ALA A 39 -13.49 14.25 15.10
C ALA A 39 -12.78 12.88 15.00
N GLY A 40 -12.15 12.57 13.86
CA GLY A 40 -11.52 11.29 13.58
C GLY A 40 -12.31 10.42 12.59
N CYS A 41 -11.69 9.29 12.24
CA CYS A 41 -12.23 8.23 11.38
C CYS A 41 -13.46 7.48 11.93
N ASN A 42 -14.05 7.96 13.03
CA ASN A 42 -15.14 7.30 13.75
C ASN A 42 -16.52 7.89 13.42
N SER A 43 -16.59 9.04 12.73
CA SER A 43 -17.85 9.77 12.57
C SER A 43 -17.99 10.56 11.26
N GLY A 44 -16.93 10.68 10.46
CA GLY A 44 -16.93 11.42 9.19
C GLY A 44 -16.81 10.50 7.96
N PRO A 45 -17.28 10.95 6.77
CA PRO A 45 -17.01 10.25 5.53
C PRO A 45 -15.52 10.30 5.18
N VAL A 46 -15.05 9.33 4.38
CA VAL A 46 -13.75 9.44 3.71
C VAL A 46 -13.82 10.59 2.71
N ILE A 47 -12.94 11.57 2.85
CA ILE A 47 -12.88 12.72 1.94
C ILE A 47 -11.82 12.53 0.84
N SER A 48 -10.84 11.67 1.09
CA SER A 48 -9.79 11.33 0.13
C SER A 48 -9.19 9.97 0.45
N THR A 49 -8.80 9.25 -0.59
CA THR A 49 -8.00 8.03 -0.48
C THR A 49 -6.74 8.24 -1.31
N THR A 50 -5.58 8.02 -0.70
CA THR A 50 -4.30 8.06 -1.40
C THR A 50 -3.58 6.72 -1.29
N ASN A 51 -2.84 6.34 -2.32
CA ASN A 51 -2.08 5.10 -2.35
C ASN A 51 -0.61 5.41 -2.02
N VAL A 52 -0.23 5.18 -0.76
CA VAL A 52 1.12 5.47 -0.27
C VAL A 52 2.06 4.35 -0.72
N PRO A 53 3.16 4.64 -1.44
CA PRO A 53 4.12 3.63 -1.89
C PRO A 53 4.71 2.82 -0.73
N THR A 54 5.03 1.56 -0.97
CA THR A 54 5.67 0.65 0.01
C THR A 54 7.21 0.68 -0.04
N ASP A 55 7.80 1.56 -0.85
CA ASP A 55 9.24 1.72 -1.07
C ASP A 55 9.95 2.58 0.01
N GLY A 56 9.22 3.07 1.00
CA GLY A 56 9.74 3.93 2.06
C GLY A 56 10.00 5.38 1.64
N SER A 57 9.62 5.79 0.43
CA SER A 57 9.65 7.18 0.01
C SER A 57 8.65 8.02 0.79
N CYS A 58 8.96 9.31 0.99
CA CYS A 58 7.98 10.25 1.52
C CYS A 58 6.96 10.59 0.44
N PHE A 59 5.70 10.27 0.69
CA PHE A 59 4.60 10.60 -0.17
C PHE A 59 3.90 11.89 0.32
N PRO A 60 3.91 12.98 -0.45
CA PRO A 60 3.22 14.20 -0.07
C PRO A 60 1.70 14.00 -0.17
N VAL A 61 0.99 14.45 0.84
CA VAL A 61 -0.48 14.46 0.90
C VAL A 61 -0.92 15.91 0.85
N SER A 62 -1.72 16.27 -0.15
CA SER A 62 -2.28 17.62 -0.23
C SER A 62 -3.36 17.79 0.85
N PRO A 63 -3.19 18.72 1.81
CA PRO A 63 -4.20 18.95 2.84
C PRO A 63 -5.46 19.52 2.19
N ILE A 64 -6.63 19.01 2.57
CA ILE A 64 -7.91 19.58 2.14
C ILE A 64 -8.25 20.67 3.14
N ILE A 65 -8.03 21.93 2.75
CA ILE A 65 -8.09 23.11 3.65
C ILE A 65 -9.53 23.42 4.10
N SER A 66 -10.54 22.96 3.37
CA SER A 66 -11.95 23.18 3.71
C SER A 66 -12.42 22.42 4.96
N GLY A 67 -11.57 21.54 5.52
CA GLY A 67 -11.92 20.68 6.66
C GLY A 67 -10.71 20.31 7.52
N ASN A 68 -10.97 19.84 8.75
CA ASN A 68 -9.93 19.33 9.64
C ASN A 68 -9.48 17.93 9.17
N THR A 69 -8.48 17.88 8.30
CA THR A 69 -7.88 16.63 7.74
C THR A 69 -6.74 16.09 8.59
N ASP A 70 -7.03 15.87 9.86
CA ASP A 70 -6.06 15.51 10.89
C ASP A 70 -6.03 13.99 11.17
N SER A 71 -6.94 13.23 10.55
CA SER A 71 -7.16 11.83 10.86
C SER A 71 -7.18 10.92 9.64
N ALA A 72 -6.65 9.72 9.82
CA ALA A 72 -6.56 8.72 8.76
C ALA A 72 -6.67 7.28 9.28
N ARG A 73 -7.04 6.39 8.37
CA ARG A 73 -7.19 4.95 8.60
C ARG A 73 -6.88 4.18 7.33
N ILE A 74 -6.41 2.94 7.49
CA ILE A 74 -6.28 1.98 6.39
C ILE A 74 -7.44 0.99 6.54
N ASP A 75 -8.41 1.03 5.63
CA ASP A 75 -9.63 0.20 5.76
C ASP A 75 -9.50 -1.18 5.11
N LEU A 76 -8.73 -1.28 4.02
CA LEU A 76 -8.64 -2.51 3.25
C LEU A 76 -7.83 -3.56 4.01
N ALA A 77 -8.48 -4.64 4.44
CA ALA A 77 -7.81 -5.76 5.11
C ALA A 77 -6.68 -6.34 4.24
N GLY A 78 -5.53 -6.62 4.85
CA GLY A 78 -4.34 -7.15 4.15
C GLY A 78 -3.56 -6.13 3.32
N SER A 79 -4.00 -4.86 3.26
CA SER A 79 -3.30 -3.82 2.50
C SER A 79 -2.10 -3.21 3.25
N LEU A 80 -1.99 -3.45 4.56
CA LEU A 80 -0.79 -3.18 5.33
C LEU A 80 -0.12 -4.52 5.70
N PRO A 81 0.98 -4.91 5.03
CA PRO A 81 1.67 -6.17 5.32
C PRO A 81 2.15 -6.25 6.76
N ARG A 82 2.30 -7.48 7.28
CA ARG A 82 2.85 -7.69 8.62
C ARG A 82 4.28 -7.15 8.69
N GLY A 83 4.56 -6.36 9.72
CA GLY A 83 5.85 -5.70 9.90
C GLY A 83 6.01 -4.40 9.11
N CYS A 84 5.01 -3.98 8.34
CA CYS A 84 4.94 -2.65 7.74
C CYS A 84 4.31 -1.65 8.73
N THR A 85 4.88 -0.45 8.80
CA THR A 85 4.32 0.70 9.51
C THR A 85 4.15 1.86 8.55
N LEU A 86 2.94 2.39 8.45
CA LEU A 86 2.68 3.64 7.73
C LEU A 86 2.69 4.79 8.75
N THR A 87 3.56 5.77 8.57
CA THR A 87 3.66 6.93 9.46
C THR A 87 3.07 8.15 8.76
N LEU A 88 2.14 8.82 9.43
CA LEU A 88 1.59 10.11 9.02
C LEU A 88 2.52 11.22 9.49
N PHE A 89 2.67 12.28 8.70
CA PHE A 89 3.45 13.47 9.03
C PHE A 89 2.63 14.74 8.82
N ASN A 90 2.82 15.71 9.71
CA ASN A 90 2.26 17.04 9.55
C ASN A 90 3.17 17.98 8.72
N THR A 91 4.12 17.40 7.98
CA THR A 91 5.02 18.10 7.07
C THR A 91 5.08 17.35 5.74
N PRO A 92 5.13 18.04 4.59
CA PRO A 92 5.12 17.40 3.27
C PRO A 92 6.40 16.61 2.93
N ASN A 93 7.50 16.85 3.65
CA ASN A 93 8.78 16.18 3.48
C ASN A 93 9.02 15.02 4.48
N CYS A 94 7.98 14.59 5.21
CA CYS A 94 8.05 13.54 6.22
C CYS A 94 9.17 13.77 7.26
N ASN A 95 9.34 15.02 7.70
CA ASN A 95 10.35 15.36 8.69
C ASN A 95 10.02 14.68 10.03
N PRO A 96 10.89 13.80 10.55
CA PRO A 96 10.65 13.12 11.83
C PRO A 96 10.69 14.06 13.03
N SER A 97 11.25 15.26 12.88
CA SER A 97 11.24 16.31 13.92
C SER A 97 9.91 17.06 14.00
N GLY A 98 9.02 16.87 13.01
CA GLY A 98 7.63 17.31 13.07
C GLY A 98 6.76 16.32 13.86
N ASN A 99 5.45 16.58 13.90
CA ASN A 99 4.53 15.60 14.48
C ASN A 99 4.39 14.43 13.53
N ASN A 100 4.44 13.24 14.09
CA ASN A 100 4.26 12.03 13.32
C ASN A 100 3.49 10.99 14.13
N VAL A 101 2.62 10.26 13.45
CA VAL A 101 1.73 9.30 14.07
C VAL A 101 1.76 7.99 13.28
N PRO A 102 2.20 6.87 13.88
CA PRO A 102 2.25 5.59 13.18
C PRO A 102 0.87 4.91 13.12
N ILE A 103 0.60 4.24 12.00
CA ILE A 103 -0.46 3.25 11.77
C ILE A 103 0.24 1.89 11.59
N THR A 104 -0.01 0.95 12.51
CA THR A 104 0.63 -0.38 12.49
C THR A 104 -0.36 -1.49 12.16
N GLY A 105 -1.62 -1.16 11.85
CA GLY A 105 -2.65 -2.13 11.52
C GLY A 105 -3.82 -1.49 10.76
N THR A 106 -4.49 -2.31 9.96
CA THR A 106 -5.75 -1.94 9.30
C THR A 106 -6.85 -1.69 10.34
N GLY A 107 -7.75 -0.74 10.08
CA GLY A 107 -8.82 -0.36 11.00
C GLY A 107 -8.39 0.55 12.16
N GLN A 108 -7.10 0.84 12.32
CA GLN A 108 -6.62 1.77 13.34
C GLN A 108 -6.84 3.21 12.88
N CYS A 109 -7.79 3.90 13.51
CA CYS A 109 -7.91 5.34 13.34
C CYS A 109 -6.79 6.07 14.08
N ARG A 110 -6.07 6.94 13.38
CA ARG A 110 -5.01 7.78 13.95
C ARG A 110 -5.30 9.24 13.64
N THR A 111 -5.02 10.12 14.60
CA THR A 111 -5.19 11.56 14.51
C THR A 111 -3.95 12.27 15.05
N PHE A 112 -3.62 13.45 14.52
CA PHE A 112 -2.62 14.34 15.13
C PHE A 112 -3.10 14.99 16.43
N GLY A 113 -4.41 15.01 16.68
CA GLY A 113 -5.02 15.64 17.85
C GLY A 113 -4.92 17.17 17.81
N THR A 114 -5.65 17.81 18.72
CA THR A 114 -5.56 19.26 18.94
C THR A 114 -4.29 19.59 19.73
N GLY A 115 -3.32 20.28 19.11
CA GLY A 115 -2.17 20.79 19.88
C GLY A 115 -0.86 21.03 19.13
N ASN A 116 -0.80 20.90 17.80
CA ASN A 116 0.45 21.19 17.09
C ASN A 116 0.56 22.66 16.65
N PRO A 117 1.68 23.36 16.93
CA PRO A 117 1.85 24.76 16.54
C PRO A 117 2.13 24.96 15.04
N ILE A 118 2.44 23.91 14.28
CA ILE A 118 2.84 24.00 12.86
C ILE A 118 1.65 23.75 11.93
N SER A 119 0.97 22.62 12.10
CA SER A 119 -0.20 22.22 11.32
C SER A 119 -0.84 20.99 11.94
N ASN A 120 -2.18 20.95 11.95
CA ASN A 120 -2.95 19.79 12.36
C ASN A 120 -3.27 18.87 11.17
N PHE A 121 -2.88 19.23 9.95
CA PHE A 121 -3.21 18.48 8.74
C PHE A 121 -2.20 17.39 8.44
N ILE A 122 -2.69 16.27 7.91
CA ILE A 122 -1.85 15.27 7.26
C ILE A 122 -1.30 15.86 5.97
N GLN A 123 0.03 15.98 5.90
CA GLN A 123 0.74 16.56 4.77
C GLN A 123 1.73 15.59 4.13
N GLY A 124 2.07 14.50 4.81
CA GLY A 124 2.92 13.46 4.27
C GLY A 124 2.60 12.10 4.88
N ALA A 125 2.94 11.04 4.15
CA ALA A 125 2.89 9.68 4.64
C ALA A 125 4.13 8.92 4.16
N ARG A 126 4.64 8.01 4.98
CA ARG A 126 5.79 7.17 4.62
C ARG A 126 5.61 5.78 5.20
N THR A 127 5.87 4.76 4.39
CA THR A 127 5.94 3.37 4.84
C THR A 127 7.33 3.03 5.38
N SER A 128 7.43 2.06 6.28
CA SER A 128 8.70 1.60 6.85
C SER A 128 8.57 0.17 7.36
N GLY A 129 9.68 -0.55 7.43
CA GLY A 129 9.70 -1.97 7.79
C GLY A 129 9.50 -2.88 6.58
N THR A 130 8.87 -4.04 6.79
CA THR A 130 8.65 -5.05 5.74
C THR A 130 7.30 -4.83 5.06
N CYS A 131 7.29 -4.00 4.01
CA CYS A 131 6.08 -3.56 3.31
C CYS A 131 5.85 -4.24 1.94
N THR A 132 6.57 -5.33 1.65
CA THR A 132 6.54 -6.06 0.36
C THR A 132 6.13 -7.51 0.53
#